data_AF-A0AA39G0G7-F1
#
_entry.id   AF-A0AA39G0G7-F1
#
_cell.length_a   1.000
_cell.length_b   1.000
_cell.length_c   1.000
_cell.angle_alpha   90.00
_cell.angle_beta   90.00
_cell.angle_gamma   90.00
#
_symmetry.space_group_name_H-M   'P 1'
#
loop_
_entity.id
_entity.type
_entity.pdbx_description
1 polymer ?
#
loop_
_entity_poly.entity_id
_entity_poly.type
_entity_poly.pdbx_seq_one_letter_code
_entity_poly.pdbx_strand_id
1 'polypeptide(L)'
;MGHKRSWHTAVVHFTVTVIMITMVISYVHASVNVGTTSAEASSSSNATNVYPRNSDIHHIQRSDVEEALDIIDAAWSRSLGDDCVSTVGYKSLPVALDPKRFDDSRRKIDMSAIMLQNLGSMGHTNNLLDAVARSILTSITNAVATRVIILNASTNIIIDETWMKRTLDVMEEPVKLESDTLRVGYRPYEGFPWFQIANDTNSHLRSAKFKQPFAADSYRGWWTFPYLSCKTHQWLMSYNIYVRKADYPHSTTLDYLSVDIDISGLEINQCDLSASKSSDDVDETFNNQMESFRGSHKCDKDTTQCEYRGQANRKKSDIYQLSVAPGWVKGAYICRCRIGFYSVDATNTIGNEPPGFDGTLVEAAWTEMRSNKSDLYHKVFKCIKCAIGCVTCKGPEPCLATYNWPFREKIPKFRILYKGIEIQLLLKFEID
;
A
#
# COMPACT_ATOMS: atom_id res chain seq x y z
N MET A 1 -12.44 5.29 72.83
CA MET A 1 -11.43 4.33 72.31
C MET A 1 -12.10 3.47 71.27
N GLY A 2 -11.71 3.59 70.00
CA GLY A 2 -12.20 2.68 68.94
C GLY A 2 -12.46 3.35 67.61
N HIS A 3 -11.41 3.59 66.81
CA HIS A 3 -11.45 3.65 65.33
C HIS A 3 -10.02 3.80 64.78
N LYS A 4 -9.17 2.78 64.97
CA LYS A 4 -7.81 2.72 64.38
C LYS A 4 -7.41 1.34 63.84
N ARG A 5 -8.37 0.47 63.47
CA ARG A 5 -8.07 -0.89 62.96
C ARG A 5 -8.53 -1.21 61.54
N SER A 6 -9.11 -0.26 60.78
CA SER A 6 -9.66 -0.58 59.44
C SER A 6 -8.71 -0.39 58.25
N TRP A 7 -7.60 0.35 58.40
CA TRP A 7 -6.73 0.69 57.26
C TRP A 7 -5.66 -0.36 56.95
N HIS A 8 -5.21 -1.13 57.96
CA HIS A 8 -4.17 -2.15 57.73
C HIS A 8 -4.70 -3.38 56.99
N THR A 9 -5.95 -3.78 57.20
CA THR A 9 -6.56 -4.92 56.49
C THR A 9 -6.81 -4.62 55.02
N ALA A 10 -7.21 -3.39 54.67
CA ALA A 10 -7.43 -2.99 53.28
C ALA A 10 -6.13 -2.96 52.46
N VAL A 11 -5.03 -2.47 53.06
CA VAL A 11 -3.72 -2.40 52.41
C VAL A 11 -3.15 -3.81 52.16
N VAL A 12 -3.33 -4.74 53.10
CA VAL A 12 -2.85 -6.13 52.94
C VAL A 12 -3.64 -6.89 51.87
N HIS A 13 -4.95 -6.67 51.73
CA HIS A 13 -5.73 -7.29 50.65
C HIS A 13 -5.36 -6.75 49.27
N PHE A 14 -5.00 -5.47 49.16
CA PHE A 14 -4.61 -4.87 47.88
C PHE A 14 -3.20 -5.33 47.44
N THR A 15 -2.25 -5.50 48.36
CA THR A 15 -0.91 -5.99 48.01
C THR A 15 -0.91 -7.48 47.63
N VAL A 16 -1.70 -8.31 48.30
CA VAL A 16 -1.79 -9.75 47.99
C VAL A 16 -2.44 -9.99 46.62
N THR A 17 -3.47 -9.22 46.25
CA THR A 17 -4.12 -9.36 44.95
C THR A 17 -3.23 -8.93 43.79
N VAL A 18 -2.44 -7.86 43.95
CA VAL A 18 -1.48 -7.41 42.93
C VAL A 18 -0.33 -8.41 42.74
N ILE A 19 0.17 -9.03 43.81
CA ILE A 19 1.25 -10.04 43.74
C ILE A 19 0.76 -11.33 43.06
N MET A 20 -0.49 -11.74 43.29
CA MET A 20 -1.04 -12.93 42.63
C MET A 20 -1.26 -12.71 41.12
N ILE A 21 -1.68 -11.50 40.71
CA ILE A 21 -1.88 -11.18 39.28
C ILE A 21 -0.54 -11.13 38.53
N THR A 22 0.53 -10.59 39.14
CA THR A 22 1.85 -10.54 38.50
C THR A 22 2.53 -11.91 38.40
N MET A 23 2.29 -12.82 39.35
CA MET A 23 2.76 -14.21 39.25
C MET A 23 2.05 -15.01 38.16
N VAL A 24 0.75 -14.80 37.93
CA VAL A 24 0.00 -15.50 36.87
C VAL A 24 0.43 -15.04 35.48
N ILE A 25 0.70 -13.75 35.27
CA ILE A 25 1.17 -13.23 33.97
C ILE A 25 2.59 -13.74 33.65
N SER A 26 3.45 -13.89 34.66
CA SER A 26 4.80 -14.42 34.49
C SER A 26 4.81 -15.93 34.18
N TYR A 27 3.85 -16.69 34.73
CA TYR A 27 3.71 -18.12 34.45
C TYR A 27 3.19 -18.40 33.03
N VAL A 28 2.32 -17.55 32.49
CA VAL A 28 1.79 -17.68 31.11
C VAL A 28 2.84 -17.32 30.06
N HIS A 29 3.76 -16.39 30.33
CA HIS A 29 4.86 -16.08 29.41
C HIS A 29 5.95 -17.16 29.36
N ALA A 30 6.10 -17.98 30.41
CA ALA A 30 7.12 -19.02 30.49
C ALA A 30 6.71 -20.36 29.82
N SER A 31 5.41 -20.59 29.58
CA SER A 31 4.91 -21.85 29.00
C SER A 31 4.77 -21.84 27.46
N VAL A 32 5.05 -20.71 26.80
CA VAL A 32 4.89 -20.58 25.33
C VAL A 32 6.23 -20.73 24.56
N ASN A 33 7.38 -20.77 25.25
CA ASN A 33 8.70 -20.69 24.59
C ASN A 33 9.64 -21.89 24.83
N VAL A 34 9.13 -23.12 24.94
CA VAL A 34 9.99 -24.32 24.97
C VAL A 34 9.43 -25.44 24.10
N GLY A 35 10.14 -25.74 23.01
CA GLY A 35 9.93 -26.84 22.07
C GLY A 35 9.73 -26.30 20.63
N THR A 36 10.63 -26.44 19.66
CA THR A 36 11.68 -27.45 19.48
C THR A 36 12.61 -26.98 18.35
N THR A 37 13.93 -27.06 18.53
CA THR A 37 14.92 -27.09 17.43
C THR A 37 15.81 -28.32 17.57
N SER A 38 15.80 -29.19 16.56
CA SER A 38 16.97 -29.85 15.94
C SER A 38 16.52 -31.08 15.17
N ALA A 39 17.18 -31.28 14.04
CA ALA A 39 16.87 -32.24 13.00
C ALA A 39 17.48 -33.62 13.28
N GLU A 40 16.75 -34.68 12.91
CA GLU A 40 17.33 -35.97 12.53
C GLU A 40 16.77 -36.39 11.17
N ALA A 41 17.69 -36.67 10.26
CA ALA A 41 17.40 -37.21 8.93
C ALA A 41 17.03 -38.68 9.04
N SER A 42 15.88 -39.06 8.47
CA SER A 42 15.64 -40.42 8.02
C SER A 42 14.80 -40.42 6.75
N SER A 43 15.26 -41.21 5.79
CA SER A 43 14.81 -41.32 4.40
C SER A 43 13.57 -42.20 4.23
N SER A 44 12.55 -41.75 3.48
CA SER A 44 11.84 -42.59 2.48
C SER A 44 10.79 -41.81 1.65
N SER A 45 11.05 -41.79 0.33
CA SER A 45 10.15 -41.82 -0.84
C SER A 45 8.80 -41.07 -0.93
N ASN A 46 8.77 -40.19 -1.95
CA ASN A 46 7.70 -39.92 -2.93
C ASN A 46 6.41 -39.18 -2.52
N ALA A 47 6.45 -37.85 -2.65
CA ALA A 47 5.42 -37.06 -3.36
C ALA A 47 6.01 -35.68 -3.70
N THR A 48 6.19 -35.39 -4.99
CA THR A 48 6.68 -34.09 -5.49
C THR A 48 5.63 -33.00 -5.30
N ASN A 49 5.61 -32.37 -4.12
CA ASN A 49 5.06 -31.03 -3.94
C ASN A 49 6.24 -30.06 -3.94
N VAL A 50 6.51 -29.44 -5.09
CA VAL A 50 7.47 -28.36 -5.22
C VAL A 50 6.87 -27.14 -4.54
N TYR A 51 7.13 -26.98 -3.24
CA TYR A 51 6.92 -25.71 -2.55
C TYR A 51 7.95 -24.70 -3.09
N PRO A 52 7.54 -23.53 -3.58
CA PRO A 52 8.49 -22.52 -4.05
C PRO A 52 9.42 -22.12 -2.90
N ARG A 53 10.71 -21.97 -3.20
CA ARG A 53 11.74 -21.57 -2.23
C ARG A 53 11.39 -20.17 -1.73
N ASN A 54 11.73 -19.82 -0.50
CA ASN A 54 11.43 -18.49 0.07
C ASN A 54 11.95 -17.32 -0.80
N SER A 55 13.06 -17.54 -1.53
CA SER A 55 13.58 -16.61 -2.55
C SER A 55 12.64 -16.42 -3.75
N ASP A 56 11.96 -17.49 -4.17
CA ASP A 56 11.06 -17.50 -5.31
C ASP A 56 9.76 -16.77 -4.96
N ILE A 57 9.28 -16.91 -3.72
CA ILE A 57 8.11 -16.18 -3.19
C ILE A 57 8.37 -14.67 -3.17
N HIS A 58 9.54 -14.24 -2.66
CA HIS A 58 9.93 -12.84 -2.68
C HIS A 58 10.14 -12.28 -4.09
N HIS A 59 10.63 -13.09 -5.03
CA HIS A 59 10.80 -12.70 -6.43
C HIS A 59 9.45 -12.57 -7.15
N ILE A 60 8.51 -13.48 -6.91
CA ILE A 60 7.14 -13.43 -7.45
C ILE A 60 6.43 -12.18 -6.93
N GLN A 61 6.45 -11.97 -5.60
CA GLN A 61 5.84 -10.78 -4.99
C GLN A 61 6.43 -9.47 -5.53
N ARG A 62 7.74 -9.43 -5.80
CA ARG A 62 8.38 -8.25 -6.38
C ARG A 62 8.02 -8.04 -7.85
N SER A 63 7.89 -9.11 -8.63
CA SER A 63 7.41 -9.05 -10.01
C SER A 63 5.99 -8.51 -10.08
N ASP A 64 5.11 -9.00 -9.21
CA ASP A 64 3.71 -8.58 -9.14
C ASP A 64 3.58 -7.10 -8.77
N VAL A 65 4.45 -6.61 -7.87
CA VAL A 65 4.51 -5.18 -7.51
C VAL A 65 4.96 -4.31 -8.68
N GLU A 66 5.96 -4.72 -9.45
CA GLU A 66 6.39 -3.96 -10.64
C GLU A 66 5.30 -3.95 -11.71
N GLU A 67 4.63 -5.09 -11.97
CA GLU A 67 3.50 -5.15 -12.91
C GLU A 67 2.36 -4.24 -12.47
N ALA A 68 2.01 -4.25 -11.18
CA ALA A 68 0.99 -3.36 -10.65
C ALA A 68 1.35 -1.87 -10.80
N LEU A 69 2.61 -1.50 -10.57
CA LEU A 69 3.08 -0.13 -10.78
C LEU A 69 2.97 0.30 -12.25
N ASP A 70 3.27 -0.61 -13.19
CA ASP A 70 3.14 -0.34 -14.63
C ASP A 70 1.66 -0.14 -15.02
N ILE A 71 0.74 -0.94 -14.48
CA ILE A 71 -0.70 -0.75 -14.70
C ILE A 71 -1.18 0.60 -14.14
N ILE A 72 -0.68 0.99 -12.96
CA ILE A 72 -1.03 2.26 -12.31
C ILE A 72 -0.54 3.46 -13.12
N ASP A 73 0.69 3.38 -13.64
CA ASP A 73 1.26 4.41 -14.52
C ASP A 73 0.47 4.53 -15.84
N ALA A 74 0.08 3.39 -16.44
CA ALA A 74 -0.79 3.37 -17.61
C ALA A 74 -2.19 3.95 -17.32
N ALA A 75 -2.73 3.68 -16.14
CA ALA A 75 -4.01 4.25 -15.68
C ALA A 75 -3.93 5.76 -15.53
N TRP A 76 -2.87 6.24 -14.89
CA TRP A 76 -2.64 7.66 -14.64
C TRP A 76 -2.43 8.44 -15.94
N SER A 77 -1.64 7.89 -16.88
CA SER A 77 -1.40 8.48 -18.21
C SER A 77 -2.57 8.32 -19.19
N ARG A 78 -3.66 7.66 -18.80
CA ARG A 78 -4.82 7.32 -19.64
C ARG A 78 -4.47 6.51 -20.90
N SER A 79 -3.38 5.76 -20.84
CA SER A 79 -2.87 4.95 -21.95
C SER A 79 -3.39 3.50 -21.93
N LEU A 80 -4.25 3.14 -20.96
CA LEU A 80 -4.94 1.85 -20.87
C LEU A 80 -5.92 1.54 -22.03
N GLY A 81 -5.94 2.33 -23.11
CA GLY A 81 -6.94 2.28 -24.18
C GLY A 81 -7.32 0.86 -24.64
N ASP A 82 -6.33 0.05 -25.04
CA ASP A 82 -6.58 -1.31 -25.54
C ASP A 82 -7.03 -2.27 -24.43
N ASP A 83 -6.49 -2.14 -23.21
CA ASP A 83 -6.87 -2.93 -22.04
C ASP A 83 -8.29 -2.62 -21.57
N CYS A 84 -8.69 -1.34 -21.63
CA CYS A 84 -10.04 -0.91 -21.25
C CYS A 84 -11.09 -1.18 -22.32
N VAL A 85 -10.70 -1.36 -23.58
CA VAL A 85 -11.58 -1.72 -24.70
C VAL A 85 -11.74 -3.24 -24.83
N SER A 86 -10.69 -4.02 -24.58
CA SER A 86 -10.70 -5.49 -24.68
C SER A 86 -11.31 -6.19 -23.46
N THR A 87 -11.18 -5.61 -22.27
CA THR A 87 -11.82 -6.11 -21.05
C THR A 87 -13.25 -5.55 -20.94
N VAL A 88 -14.07 -6.09 -20.03
CA VAL A 88 -15.45 -5.61 -19.78
C VAL A 88 -15.46 -4.24 -19.06
N GLY A 89 -14.45 -3.41 -19.34
CA GLY A 89 -14.19 -2.12 -18.72
C GLY A 89 -13.53 -2.22 -17.35
N TYR A 90 -12.75 -3.27 -17.07
CA TYR A 90 -12.08 -3.45 -15.78
C TYR A 90 -10.65 -3.98 -15.92
N LYS A 91 -9.71 -3.42 -15.14
CA LYS A 91 -8.33 -3.90 -15.05
C LYS A 91 -7.96 -4.19 -13.59
N SER A 92 -7.66 -5.45 -13.27
CA SER A 92 -7.22 -5.86 -11.92
C SER A 92 -5.73 -5.65 -11.71
N LEU A 93 -5.34 -5.40 -10.46
CA LEU A 93 -3.94 -5.30 -10.03
C LEU A 93 -3.51 -6.58 -9.32
N PRO A 94 -2.34 -7.14 -9.64
CA PRO A 94 -1.81 -8.35 -9.00
C PRO A 94 -1.24 -8.09 -7.59
N VAL A 95 -1.69 -7.06 -6.87
CA VAL A 95 -1.18 -6.69 -5.55
C VAL A 95 -2.30 -6.69 -4.53
N ALA A 96 -2.14 -7.47 -3.46
CA ALA A 96 -3.11 -7.52 -2.38
C ALA A 96 -3.01 -6.30 -1.47
N LEU A 97 -4.16 -5.78 -1.04
CA LEU A 97 -4.27 -4.83 0.07
C LEU A 97 -4.53 -5.56 1.39
N ASP A 98 -4.20 -4.92 2.52
CA ASP A 98 -4.58 -5.42 3.83
C ASP A 98 -6.09 -5.18 4.09
N PRO A 99 -6.91 -6.24 4.16
CA PRO A 99 -8.35 -6.11 4.37
C PRO A 99 -8.73 -5.60 5.76
N LYS A 100 -7.82 -5.65 6.76
CA LYS A 100 -8.12 -5.17 8.13
C LYS A 100 -8.56 -3.71 8.15
N ARG A 101 -8.04 -2.92 7.21
CA ARG A 101 -8.42 -1.52 7.01
C ARG A 101 -9.90 -1.30 6.70
N PHE A 102 -10.57 -2.32 6.18
CA PHE A 102 -11.98 -2.30 5.78
C PHE A 102 -12.84 -3.23 6.66
N ASP A 103 -12.39 -3.58 7.87
CA ASP A 103 -13.11 -4.48 8.76
C ASP A 103 -14.49 -3.94 9.20
N ASP A 104 -14.64 -2.62 9.35
CA ASP A 104 -15.96 -2.01 9.65
C ASP A 104 -16.95 -2.26 8.51
N SER A 105 -16.54 -1.95 7.28
CA SER A 105 -17.32 -2.23 6.06
C SER A 105 -17.63 -3.72 5.96
N ARG A 106 -16.63 -4.60 6.14
CA ARG A 106 -16.80 -6.05 6.12
C ARG A 106 -17.85 -6.52 7.12
N ARG A 107 -17.77 -6.08 8.38
CA ARG A 107 -18.71 -6.48 9.45
C ARG A 107 -20.15 -6.06 9.15
N LYS A 108 -20.35 -4.86 8.59
CA LYS A 108 -21.67 -4.38 8.14
C LYS A 108 -22.23 -5.22 7.00
N ILE A 109 -21.38 -5.62 6.05
CA ILE A 109 -21.79 -6.49 4.94
C ILE A 109 -22.08 -7.91 5.44
N ASP A 110 -21.26 -8.46 6.33
CA ASP A 110 -21.49 -9.77 6.96
C ASP A 110 -22.83 -9.79 7.74
N MET A 111 -23.14 -8.72 8.48
CA MET A 111 -24.42 -8.55 9.18
C MET A 111 -25.59 -8.50 8.20
N SER A 112 -25.45 -7.75 7.09
CA SER A 112 -26.48 -7.65 6.05
C SER A 112 -26.70 -8.98 5.34
N ALA A 113 -25.64 -9.75 5.11
CA ALA A 113 -25.74 -11.11 4.58
C ALA A 113 -26.51 -12.03 5.54
N ILE A 114 -26.25 -11.97 6.85
CA ILE A 114 -27.01 -12.75 7.84
C ILE A 114 -28.49 -12.32 7.84
N MET A 115 -28.78 -11.02 7.72
CA MET A 115 -30.14 -10.53 7.61
C MET A 115 -30.86 -11.07 6.36
N LEU A 116 -30.20 -11.04 5.20
CA LEU A 116 -30.72 -11.64 3.97
C LEU A 116 -30.96 -13.14 4.11
N GLN A 117 -30.03 -13.85 4.77
CA GLN A 117 -30.16 -15.29 5.03
C GLN A 117 -31.39 -15.60 5.90
N ASN A 118 -31.65 -14.79 6.94
CA ASN A 118 -32.75 -15.01 7.88
C ASN A 118 -34.12 -14.62 7.31
N LEU A 119 -34.18 -13.57 6.49
CA LEU A 119 -35.44 -13.08 5.92
C LEU A 119 -35.91 -13.88 4.70
N GLY A 120 -35.00 -14.58 4.03
CA GLY A 120 -35.29 -15.41 2.87
C GLY A 120 -35.57 -14.58 1.62
N SER A 121 -34.68 -14.71 0.63
CA SER A 121 -34.70 -13.87 -0.58
C SER A 121 -35.80 -14.24 -1.59
N MET A 122 -36.58 -15.32 -1.34
CA MET A 122 -37.59 -15.85 -2.26
C MET A 122 -39.05 -15.40 -1.99
N GLY A 123 -39.29 -14.60 -0.95
CA GLY A 123 -40.66 -14.19 -0.58
C GLY A 123 -41.05 -12.76 -0.93
N HIS A 124 -40.11 -11.81 -1.04
CA HIS A 124 -40.39 -10.36 -1.12
C HIS A 124 -39.52 -9.71 -2.21
N THR A 125 -39.99 -9.87 -3.46
CA THR A 125 -39.23 -9.95 -4.72
C THR A 125 -38.87 -8.60 -5.37
N ASN A 126 -38.23 -7.69 -4.65
CA ASN A 126 -37.42 -6.58 -5.18
C ASN A 126 -37.17 -5.55 -4.06
N ASN A 127 -38.24 -5.20 -3.34
CA ASN A 127 -38.20 -4.15 -2.32
C ASN A 127 -37.24 -4.48 -1.18
N LEU A 128 -37.13 -5.75 -0.78
CA LEU A 128 -36.18 -6.17 0.27
C LEU A 128 -34.73 -6.07 -0.23
N LEU A 129 -34.44 -6.57 -1.43
CA LEU A 129 -33.09 -6.53 -2.01
C LEU A 129 -32.66 -5.08 -2.21
N ASP A 130 -33.56 -4.25 -2.74
CA ASP A 130 -33.35 -2.82 -2.93
C ASP A 130 -33.13 -2.09 -1.60
N ALA A 131 -33.92 -2.40 -0.56
CA ALA A 131 -33.75 -1.82 0.77
C ALA A 131 -32.41 -2.21 1.41
N VAL A 132 -31.99 -3.46 1.27
CA VAL A 132 -30.69 -3.93 1.78
C VAL A 132 -29.54 -3.28 1.02
N ALA A 133 -29.60 -3.24 -0.32
CA ALA A 133 -28.58 -2.60 -1.14
C ALA A 133 -28.44 -1.10 -0.82
N ARG A 134 -29.58 -0.40 -0.65
CA ARG A 134 -29.62 1.01 -0.24
C ARG A 134 -29.02 1.20 1.16
N SER A 135 -29.44 0.38 2.13
CA SER A 135 -28.96 0.43 3.52
C SER A 135 -27.43 0.25 3.62
N ILE A 136 -26.87 -0.70 2.87
CA ILE A 136 -25.42 -0.92 2.79
C ILE A 136 -24.71 0.32 2.25
N LEU A 137 -25.19 0.89 1.14
CA LEU A 137 -24.57 2.07 0.53
C LEU A 137 -24.65 3.32 1.40
N THR A 138 -25.70 3.46 2.20
CA THR A 138 -25.86 4.57 3.14
C THR A 138 -25.06 4.40 4.44
N SER A 139 -24.83 3.16 4.87
CA SER A 139 -24.16 2.85 6.15
C SER A 139 -22.63 2.75 6.04
N ILE A 140 -22.11 2.57 4.83
CA ILE A 140 -20.68 2.44 4.55
C ILE A 140 -20.21 3.67 3.76
N THR A 141 -19.35 4.47 4.39
CA THR A 141 -18.94 5.79 3.88
C THR A 141 -18.24 5.74 2.52
N ASN A 142 -17.46 4.69 2.26
CA ASN A 142 -16.70 4.48 1.03
C ASN A 142 -17.33 3.46 0.08
N ALA A 143 -18.55 2.96 0.34
CA ALA A 143 -19.21 2.04 -0.58
C ALA A 143 -19.80 2.81 -1.78
N VAL A 144 -19.47 2.35 -2.99
CA VAL A 144 -19.86 2.97 -4.27
C VAL A 144 -20.95 2.17 -4.97
N ALA A 145 -20.89 0.85 -4.91
CA ALA A 145 -21.90 0.00 -5.54
C ALA A 145 -22.20 -1.23 -4.68
N THR A 146 -23.46 -1.64 -4.68
CA THR A 146 -23.91 -2.88 -4.04
C THR A 146 -24.72 -3.67 -5.06
N ARG A 147 -24.42 -4.97 -5.14
CA ARG A 147 -25.09 -5.93 -6.02
C ARG A 147 -25.60 -7.08 -5.17
N VAL A 148 -26.88 -7.40 -5.31
CA VAL A 148 -27.46 -8.63 -4.78
C VAL A 148 -28.03 -9.40 -5.96
N ILE A 149 -27.56 -10.62 -6.15
CA ILE A 149 -27.92 -11.46 -7.29
C ILE A 149 -28.44 -12.79 -6.74
N ILE A 150 -29.61 -13.20 -7.22
CA ILE A 150 -30.18 -14.52 -6.96
C ILE A 150 -29.99 -15.36 -8.21
N LEU A 151 -29.29 -16.48 -8.07
CA LEU A 151 -28.99 -17.41 -9.15
C LEU A 151 -29.74 -18.72 -8.93
N ASN A 152 -30.06 -19.41 -10.02
CA ASN A 152 -30.44 -20.82 -9.95
C ASN A 152 -29.19 -21.65 -9.63
N ALA A 153 -29.26 -22.50 -8.59
CA ALA A 153 -28.12 -23.28 -8.14
C ALA A 153 -27.59 -24.27 -9.19
N SER A 154 -28.45 -24.77 -10.08
CA SER A 154 -28.08 -25.76 -11.09
C SER A 154 -27.54 -25.13 -12.38
N THR A 155 -28.11 -24.01 -12.83
CA THR A 155 -27.79 -23.39 -14.12
C THR A 155 -26.95 -22.12 -14.00
N ASN A 156 -26.80 -21.55 -12.80
CA ASN A 156 -26.19 -20.24 -12.55
C ASN A 156 -26.82 -19.09 -13.35
N ILE A 157 -28.09 -19.24 -13.74
CA ILE A 157 -28.87 -18.20 -14.42
C ILE A 157 -29.45 -17.25 -13.37
N ILE A 158 -29.43 -15.95 -13.67
CA ILE A 158 -30.01 -14.91 -12.81
C ILE A 158 -31.53 -15.07 -12.78
N ILE A 159 -32.06 -15.19 -11.56
CA ILE A 159 -33.49 -15.23 -11.26
C ILE A 159 -33.99 -13.84 -10.89
N ASP A 160 -33.20 -13.10 -10.11
CA ASP A 160 -33.51 -11.75 -9.64
C ASP A 160 -32.21 -10.99 -9.36
N GLU A 161 -32.23 -9.68 -9.50
CA GLU A 161 -31.09 -8.83 -9.26
C GLU A 161 -31.45 -7.44 -8.73
N THR A 162 -30.56 -6.90 -7.91
CA THR A 162 -30.49 -5.46 -7.67
C THR A 162 -29.06 -5.00 -7.81
N TRP A 163 -28.87 -3.90 -8.53
CA TRP A 163 -27.61 -3.19 -8.58
C TRP A 163 -27.88 -1.72 -8.28
N MET A 164 -27.36 -1.27 -7.13
CA MET A 164 -27.41 0.14 -6.75
C MET A 164 -26.01 0.75 -6.78
N LYS A 165 -25.94 2.03 -7.15
CA LYS A 165 -24.72 2.83 -7.14
C LYS A 165 -24.95 4.14 -6.40
N ARG A 166 -23.93 4.61 -5.70
CA ARG A 166 -23.87 5.91 -5.02
C ARG A 166 -22.67 6.69 -5.51
N THR A 167 -22.87 7.95 -5.84
CA THR A 167 -21.82 8.93 -6.07
C THR A 167 -21.37 9.51 -4.72
N LEU A 168 -20.08 9.46 -4.41
CA LEU A 168 -19.57 9.90 -3.11
C LEU A 168 -19.56 11.42 -2.93
N ASP A 169 -19.53 12.18 -4.03
CA ASP A 169 -19.33 13.64 -4.05
C ASP A 169 -20.64 14.43 -3.95
N VAL A 170 -21.78 13.76 -4.10
CA VAL A 170 -23.11 14.36 -4.01
C VAL A 170 -23.85 13.62 -2.90
N MET A 171 -24.52 14.34 -1.99
CA MET A 171 -25.48 13.75 -1.04
C MET A 171 -26.76 13.27 -1.77
N GLU A 172 -26.56 12.53 -2.86
CA GLU A 172 -27.60 11.97 -3.68
C GLU A 172 -27.94 10.58 -3.16
N GLU A 173 -29.22 10.24 -3.23
CA GLU A 173 -29.66 8.91 -2.83
C GLU A 173 -29.07 7.84 -3.77
N PRO A 174 -28.80 6.62 -3.27
CA PRO A 174 -28.40 5.51 -4.12
C PRO A 174 -29.42 5.27 -5.25
N VAL A 175 -28.90 5.23 -6.49
CA VAL A 175 -29.70 5.03 -7.70
C VAL A 175 -29.58 3.58 -8.14
N LYS A 176 -30.72 2.96 -8.45
CA LYS A 176 -30.75 1.62 -9.06
C LYS A 176 -30.34 1.73 -10.52
N LEU A 177 -29.35 0.95 -10.93
CA LEU A 177 -28.86 0.91 -12.30
C LEU A 177 -29.56 -0.23 -13.04
N GLU A 178 -30.18 0.08 -14.16
CA GLU A 178 -30.53 -0.93 -15.14
C GLU A 178 -29.24 -1.34 -15.86
N SER A 179 -28.91 -2.63 -15.80
CA SER A 179 -27.68 -3.15 -16.37
C SER A 179 -27.98 -4.08 -17.53
N ASP A 180 -27.38 -3.79 -18.69
CA ASP A 180 -27.43 -4.69 -19.82
C ASP A 180 -26.66 -5.99 -19.59
N THR A 181 -25.74 -6.01 -18.61
CA THR A 181 -24.86 -7.14 -18.32
C THR A 181 -25.33 -8.04 -17.19
N LEU A 182 -26.29 -7.58 -16.37
CA LEU A 182 -26.91 -8.33 -15.30
C LEU A 182 -28.42 -8.27 -15.53
N ARG A 183 -28.92 -9.21 -16.32
CA ARG A 183 -30.34 -9.33 -16.68
C ARG A 183 -30.87 -10.69 -16.25
N VAL A 184 -32.06 -10.71 -15.65
CA VAL A 184 -32.83 -11.94 -15.40
C VAL A 184 -32.85 -12.82 -16.65
N GLY A 185 -32.60 -14.13 -16.47
CA GLY A 185 -32.60 -15.12 -17.54
C GLY A 185 -31.25 -15.33 -18.23
N TYR A 186 -30.25 -14.50 -17.95
CA TYR A 186 -28.88 -14.65 -18.47
C TYR A 186 -27.92 -15.12 -17.38
N ARG A 187 -26.78 -15.68 -17.81
CA ARG A 187 -25.66 -16.05 -16.92
C ARG A 187 -24.75 -14.82 -16.75
N PRO A 188 -24.31 -14.48 -15.52
CA PRO A 188 -23.38 -13.37 -15.34
C PRO A 188 -22.05 -13.67 -16.04
N TYR A 189 -21.44 -12.64 -16.61
CA TYR A 189 -20.17 -12.78 -17.31
C TYR A 189 -19.03 -13.16 -16.34
N GLU A 190 -18.32 -14.24 -16.64
CA GLU A 190 -17.27 -14.76 -15.77
C GLU A 190 -16.06 -13.84 -15.67
N GLY A 191 -15.81 -12.96 -16.64
CA GLY A 191 -14.67 -12.04 -16.61
C GLY A 191 -14.86 -10.81 -15.72
N PHE A 192 -15.99 -10.67 -15.00
CA PHE A 192 -16.07 -9.66 -13.95
C PHE A 192 -15.03 -9.92 -12.85
N PRO A 193 -14.41 -8.87 -12.28
CA PRO A 193 -13.41 -9.02 -11.22
C PRO A 193 -14.03 -9.45 -9.88
N TRP A 194 -15.29 -9.08 -9.64
CA TRP A 194 -16.01 -9.37 -8.40
C TRP A 194 -16.74 -10.72 -8.43
N PHE A 195 -17.14 -11.24 -9.60
CA PHE A 195 -17.98 -12.44 -9.73
C PHE A 195 -17.20 -13.74 -10.02
N GLN A 196 -17.64 -14.85 -9.43
CA GLN A 196 -17.25 -16.23 -9.77
C GLN A 196 -18.44 -17.16 -9.56
N ILE A 197 -18.44 -18.34 -10.20
CA ILE A 197 -19.46 -19.39 -10.03
C ILE A 197 -19.11 -20.32 -8.86
N ALA A 198 -20.12 -20.81 -8.16
CA ALA A 198 -19.99 -21.65 -6.97
C ALA A 198 -19.55 -23.11 -7.24
N ASN A 199 -19.55 -23.57 -8.50
CA ASN A 199 -19.33 -24.97 -8.88
C ASN A 199 -17.85 -25.39 -8.99
N ASP A 200 -16.88 -24.50 -8.70
CA ASP A 200 -15.48 -24.91 -8.59
C ASP A 200 -15.27 -25.71 -7.31
N THR A 201 -15.44 -27.03 -7.43
CA THR A 201 -15.33 -28.05 -6.37
C THR A 201 -13.93 -28.16 -5.73
N ASN A 202 -12.97 -27.32 -6.11
CA ASN A 202 -11.67 -27.21 -5.46
C ASN A 202 -11.73 -26.12 -4.37
N SER A 203 -12.46 -26.43 -3.29
CA SER A 203 -12.73 -25.54 -2.15
C SER A 203 -11.50 -25.04 -1.36
N HIS A 204 -10.29 -25.45 -1.75
CA HIS A 204 -9.03 -25.02 -1.13
C HIS A 204 -8.23 -24.02 -1.97
N LEU A 205 -8.45 -23.95 -3.28
CA LEU A 205 -7.74 -23.03 -4.19
C LEU A 205 -8.77 -22.16 -4.91
N ARG A 206 -9.12 -21.05 -4.26
CA ARG A 206 -9.99 -20.00 -4.83
C ARG A 206 -9.33 -19.39 -6.06
N SER A 207 -10.13 -18.86 -6.99
CA SER A 207 -9.61 -18.29 -8.25
C SER A 207 -8.58 -17.19 -8.00
N ALA A 208 -7.68 -16.98 -8.98
CA ALA A 208 -6.64 -15.95 -8.94
C ALA A 208 -7.18 -14.50 -8.82
N LYS A 209 -8.50 -14.30 -8.91
CA LYS A 209 -9.16 -12.99 -8.77
C LYS A 209 -9.39 -12.57 -7.33
N PHE A 210 -9.31 -13.53 -6.40
CA PHE A 210 -9.64 -13.31 -5.01
C PHE A 210 -8.45 -13.57 -4.11
N LYS A 211 -8.36 -12.76 -3.06
CA LYS A 211 -7.39 -12.98 -2.00
C LYS A 211 -7.77 -14.24 -1.25
N GLN A 212 -6.83 -15.17 -1.09
CA GLN A 212 -7.03 -16.30 -0.20
C GLN A 212 -7.15 -15.78 1.24
N PRO A 213 -8.14 -16.23 2.02
CA PRO A 213 -8.24 -15.84 3.42
C PRO A 213 -6.99 -16.32 4.17
N PHE A 214 -6.38 -15.46 4.97
CA PHE A 214 -5.35 -15.92 5.91
C PHE A 214 -5.99 -16.93 6.86
N ALA A 215 -5.29 -18.01 7.19
CA ALA A 215 -5.83 -19.12 8.00
C ALA A 215 -6.36 -18.69 9.39
N ALA A 216 -6.02 -17.49 9.86
CA ALA A 216 -6.50 -16.92 11.13
C ALA A 216 -7.80 -16.08 11.01
N ASP A 217 -8.15 -15.63 9.80
CA ASP A 217 -9.28 -14.73 9.57
C ASP A 217 -10.48 -15.52 9.03
N SER A 218 -11.37 -15.93 9.93
CA SER A 218 -12.63 -16.63 9.59
C SER A 218 -13.67 -15.65 9.01
N TYR A 219 -13.39 -15.13 7.81
CA TYR A 219 -14.34 -14.30 7.07
C TYR A 219 -15.42 -15.15 6.40
N ARG A 220 -16.67 -14.64 6.37
CA ARG A 220 -17.78 -15.30 5.65
C ARG A 220 -17.61 -15.22 4.13
N GLY A 221 -17.01 -14.12 3.66
CA GLY A 221 -16.76 -13.83 2.26
C GLY A 221 -15.28 -13.78 1.91
N TRP A 222 -14.99 -13.07 0.82
CA TRP A 222 -13.64 -12.84 0.32
C TRP A 222 -13.52 -11.49 -0.39
N TRP A 223 -12.30 -10.98 -0.37
CA TRP A 223 -11.93 -9.75 -1.03
C TRP A 223 -11.37 -10.02 -2.42
N THR A 224 -11.70 -9.15 -3.39
CA THR A 224 -11.00 -9.11 -4.68
C THR A 224 -9.62 -8.50 -4.52
N PHE A 225 -8.76 -8.73 -5.51
CA PHE A 225 -7.69 -7.79 -5.77
C PHE A 225 -8.27 -6.41 -6.17
N PRO A 226 -7.55 -5.31 -5.89
CA PRO A 226 -7.90 -3.99 -6.40
C PRO A 226 -8.08 -4.01 -7.92
N TYR A 227 -9.04 -3.27 -8.43
CA TYR A 227 -9.26 -3.13 -9.86
C TYR A 227 -9.73 -1.73 -10.24
N LEU A 228 -9.33 -1.28 -11.42
CA LEU A 228 -9.77 -0.03 -12.02
C LEU A 228 -11.07 -0.28 -12.80
N SER A 229 -12.09 0.53 -12.54
CA SER A 229 -13.26 0.64 -13.41
C SER A 229 -12.95 1.63 -14.53
N CYS A 230 -12.79 1.17 -15.77
CA CYS A 230 -12.49 2.03 -16.92
C CYS A 230 -13.62 3.02 -17.24
N LYS A 231 -14.88 2.69 -16.91
CA LYS A 231 -16.03 3.57 -17.15
C LYS A 231 -16.05 4.78 -16.21
N THR A 232 -15.73 4.55 -14.94
CA THR A 232 -15.79 5.60 -13.91
C THR A 232 -14.43 6.19 -13.59
N HIS A 233 -13.37 5.54 -14.07
CA HIS A 233 -12.00 5.73 -13.64
C HIS A 233 -11.94 5.83 -12.10
N GLN A 234 -12.27 4.75 -11.42
CA GLN A 234 -12.16 4.65 -9.96
C GLN A 234 -11.48 3.34 -9.60
N TRP A 235 -10.60 3.39 -8.61
CA TRP A 235 -10.01 2.20 -8.03
C TRP A 235 -10.99 1.63 -7.02
N LEU A 236 -11.35 0.37 -7.23
CA LEU A 236 -12.35 -0.34 -6.44
C LEU A 236 -11.75 -1.62 -5.88
N MET A 237 -12.30 -2.05 -4.75
CA MET A 237 -12.06 -3.37 -4.18
C MET A 237 -13.40 -3.88 -3.66
N SER A 238 -13.75 -5.13 -4.00
CA SER A 238 -15.06 -5.68 -3.66
C SER A 238 -14.96 -6.75 -2.59
N TYR A 239 -15.90 -6.72 -1.65
CA TYR A 239 -16.14 -7.81 -0.73
C TYR A 239 -17.34 -8.62 -1.22
N ASN A 240 -17.15 -9.93 -1.33
CA ASN A 240 -18.12 -10.84 -1.94
C ASN A 240 -18.47 -11.98 -0.99
N ILE A 241 -19.75 -12.32 -0.92
CA ILE A 241 -20.27 -13.35 -0.02
C ILE A 241 -21.33 -14.17 -0.75
N TYR A 242 -21.27 -15.49 -0.62
CA TYR A 242 -22.43 -16.35 -0.85
C TYR A 242 -23.28 -16.38 0.43
N VAL A 243 -24.46 -15.75 0.38
CA VAL A 243 -25.38 -15.65 1.52
C VAL A 243 -26.02 -17.01 1.84
N ARG A 244 -26.44 -17.73 0.80
CA ARG A 244 -26.91 -19.12 0.89
C ARG A 244 -25.98 -20.00 0.07
N LYS A 245 -25.32 -20.96 0.74
CA LYS A 245 -24.43 -21.94 0.11
C LYS A 245 -25.23 -23.16 -0.37
N ALA A 246 -24.78 -23.79 -1.45
CA ALA A 246 -25.37 -25.02 -2.00
C ALA A 246 -25.41 -26.20 -1.01
N ASP A 247 -24.65 -26.13 0.09
CA ASP A 247 -24.58 -27.17 1.13
C ASP A 247 -25.86 -27.30 1.98
N TYR A 248 -26.86 -26.43 1.78
CA TYR A 248 -28.19 -26.68 2.34
C TYR A 248 -28.89 -27.72 1.44
N PRO A 249 -29.17 -28.93 1.94
CA PRO A 249 -29.86 -29.94 1.16
C PRO A 249 -31.22 -29.36 0.76
N HIS A 250 -31.42 -29.17 -0.55
CA HIS A 250 -32.61 -28.59 -1.21
C HIS A 250 -32.62 -27.07 -1.50
N SER A 251 -31.50 -26.34 -1.40
CA SER A 251 -31.48 -24.96 -1.89
C SER A 251 -31.44 -24.91 -3.43
N THR A 252 -32.59 -24.63 -4.06
CA THR A 252 -32.71 -24.43 -5.52
C THR A 252 -32.06 -23.12 -5.99
N THR A 253 -31.76 -22.20 -5.07
CA THR A 253 -31.17 -20.89 -5.37
C THR A 253 -29.87 -20.64 -4.64
N LEU A 254 -29.02 -19.82 -5.26
CA LEU A 254 -27.79 -19.27 -4.69
C LEU A 254 -27.93 -17.76 -4.59
N ASP A 255 -27.68 -17.23 -3.41
CA ASP A 255 -27.73 -15.80 -3.16
C ASP A 255 -26.30 -15.26 -3.07
N TYR A 256 -26.02 -14.22 -3.85
CA TYR A 256 -24.72 -13.63 -3.97
C TYR A 256 -24.78 -12.13 -3.68
N LEU A 257 -23.97 -11.69 -2.72
CA LEU A 257 -23.85 -10.29 -2.31
C LEU A 257 -22.44 -9.80 -2.63
N SER A 258 -22.34 -8.70 -3.35
CA SER A 258 -21.07 -8.02 -3.68
C SER A 258 -21.18 -6.53 -3.42
N VAL A 259 -20.17 -5.98 -2.75
CA VAL A 259 -20.12 -4.56 -2.41
C VAL A 259 -18.78 -3.99 -2.83
N ASP A 260 -18.80 -2.97 -3.69
CA ASP A 260 -17.64 -2.25 -4.18
C ASP A 260 -17.32 -1.09 -3.24
N ILE A 261 -16.08 -1.07 -2.78
CA ILE A 261 -15.53 -0.03 -1.92
C ILE A 261 -14.55 0.82 -2.73
N ASP A 262 -14.70 2.13 -2.63
CA ASP A 262 -13.75 3.09 -3.20
C ASP A 262 -12.44 3.07 -2.41
N ILE A 263 -11.36 2.82 -3.14
CA ILE A 263 -9.98 2.86 -2.64
C ILE A 263 -9.15 3.92 -3.38
N SER A 264 -9.79 4.78 -4.18
CA SER A 264 -9.15 5.88 -4.89
C SER A 264 -8.50 6.92 -3.96
N GLY A 265 -8.97 6.99 -2.70
CA GLY A 265 -8.37 7.84 -1.66
C GLY A 265 -7.09 7.27 -1.03
N LEU A 266 -6.67 6.05 -1.40
CA LEU A 266 -5.39 5.49 -0.94
C LEU A 266 -4.20 6.10 -1.68
N GLU A 267 -3.04 6.07 -1.01
CA GLU A 267 -1.79 6.58 -1.52
C GLU A 267 -0.73 5.49 -1.66
N ILE A 268 0.04 5.54 -2.75
CA ILE A 268 1.16 4.63 -3.00
C ILE A 268 2.43 5.25 -2.43
N ASN A 269 3.05 4.56 -1.48
CA ASN A 269 4.37 4.92 -0.96
C ASN A 269 5.39 3.82 -1.29
N GLN A 270 6.29 4.11 -2.23
CA GLN A 270 7.32 3.18 -2.68
C GLN A 270 8.61 3.20 -1.83
N CYS A 271 8.74 4.16 -0.91
CA CYS A 271 9.94 4.30 -0.09
C CYS A 271 10.02 3.23 1.01
N ASP A 272 11.24 2.99 1.48
CA ASP A 272 11.51 2.13 2.63
C ASP A 272 10.88 2.68 3.91
N LEU A 273 10.67 1.80 4.90
CA LEU A 273 10.31 2.22 6.25
C LEU A 273 11.45 3.07 6.82
N SER A 274 11.21 4.36 6.99
CA SER A 274 12.17 5.23 7.67
C SER A 274 12.29 4.78 9.12
N ALA A 275 13.42 4.18 9.49
CA ALA A 275 13.71 3.70 10.84
C ALA A 275 13.82 4.83 11.90
N SER A 276 13.52 6.10 11.55
CA SER A 276 13.82 7.29 12.34
C SER A 276 12.69 8.32 12.40
N LYS A 277 11.42 7.90 12.48
CA LYS A 277 10.37 8.78 13.00
C LYS A 277 9.92 8.24 14.35
N SER A 278 10.32 8.96 15.39
CA SER A 278 9.93 8.76 16.79
C SER A 278 8.43 8.61 16.91
N SER A 279 8.04 7.74 17.83
CA SER A 279 6.70 7.25 18.18
C SER A 279 5.65 8.29 18.60
N ASP A 280 5.90 9.58 18.41
CA ASP A 280 5.09 10.65 19.01
C ASP A 280 4.31 11.51 17.98
N ASP A 281 4.55 11.32 16.67
CA ASP A 281 3.72 11.83 15.57
C ASP A 281 3.15 10.65 14.75
N VAL A 282 2.44 9.75 15.43
CA VAL A 282 1.60 8.72 14.77
C VAL A 282 0.33 9.40 14.25
N ASP A 283 0.53 10.40 13.40
CA ASP A 283 -0.50 11.25 12.84
C ASP A 283 -1.07 10.58 11.59
N GLU A 284 -2.33 10.83 11.26
CA GLU A 284 -3.25 10.12 10.35
C GLU A 284 -2.71 9.76 8.94
N THR A 285 -1.54 10.27 8.58
CA THR A 285 -0.82 10.11 7.31
C THR A 285 -0.42 8.66 6.99
N PHE A 286 -0.15 7.80 7.98
CA PHE A 286 0.18 6.39 7.72
C PHE A 286 -1.03 5.56 7.32
N ASN A 287 -2.22 5.93 7.78
CA ASN A 287 -3.41 5.13 7.54
C ASN A 287 -3.67 5.06 6.03
N ASN A 288 -3.54 6.16 5.29
CA ASN A 288 -3.90 6.18 3.87
C ASN A 288 -2.86 5.57 2.91
N GLN A 289 -1.71 5.12 3.42
CA GLN A 289 -0.64 4.57 2.58
C GLN A 289 -0.73 3.05 2.40
N MET A 290 -0.49 2.58 1.18
CA MET A 290 -0.48 1.16 0.85
C MET A 290 0.89 0.55 1.15
N GLU A 291 0.94 -0.42 2.06
CA GLU A 291 2.21 -1.06 2.46
C GLU A 291 2.80 -1.96 1.37
N SER A 292 1.97 -2.50 0.49
CA SER A 292 2.38 -3.50 -0.52
C SER A 292 3.39 -2.98 -1.53
N PHE A 293 3.53 -1.66 -1.67
CA PHE A 293 4.47 -1.03 -2.60
C PHE A 293 5.79 -0.59 -1.94
N ARG A 294 5.94 -0.74 -0.62
CA ARG A 294 7.12 -0.26 0.10
C ARG A 294 8.40 -0.94 -0.39
N GLY A 295 9.49 -0.17 -0.46
CA GLY A 295 10.80 -0.64 -0.92
C GLY A 295 10.88 -1.00 -2.41
N SER A 296 9.87 -0.63 -3.21
CA SER A 296 9.87 -0.82 -4.68
C SER A 296 10.56 0.33 -5.43
N HIS A 297 10.96 1.39 -4.74
CA HIS A 297 11.62 2.55 -5.36
C HIS A 297 12.91 2.17 -6.09
N LYS A 298 13.29 3.01 -7.07
CA LYS A 298 14.50 2.84 -7.88
C LYS A 298 15.62 3.81 -7.50
N CYS A 299 15.52 4.49 -6.36
CA CYS A 299 16.66 5.22 -5.81
C CYS A 299 17.85 4.29 -5.55
N ASP A 300 19.07 4.78 -5.82
CA ASP A 300 20.32 4.08 -5.55
C ASP A 300 20.52 3.87 -4.04
N LYS A 301 20.67 2.61 -3.63
CA LYS A 301 20.69 2.23 -2.21
C LYS A 301 21.95 2.69 -1.47
N ASP A 302 23.03 2.99 -2.18
CA ASP A 302 24.32 3.33 -1.57
C ASP A 302 24.47 4.84 -1.39
N THR A 303 24.04 5.60 -2.39
CA THR A 303 24.31 7.04 -2.49
C THR A 303 23.08 7.91 -2.24
N THR A 304 21.88 7.35 -2.36
CA THR A 304 20.61 8.09 -2.21
C THR A 304 19.68 7.51 -1.16
N GLN A 305 18.67 8.28 -0.78
CA GLN A 305 17.61 7.96 0.15
C GLN A 305 16.27 8.36 -0.47
N CYS A 306 15.29 7.46 -0.40
CA CYS A 306 13.94 7.71 -0.89
C CYS A 306 13.15 8.54 0.13
N GLU A 307 12.56 9.64 -0.31
CA GLU A 307 11.60 10.41 0.46
C GLU A 307 10.25 10.46 -0.25
N TYR A 308 9.20 10.02 0.44
CA TYR A 308 7.85 9.99 -0.12
C TYR A 308 7.30 11.40 -0.33
N ARG A 309 6.76 11.65 -1.53
CA ARG A 309 6.10 12.92 -1.87
C ARG A 309 4.59 12.71 -1.96
N GLY A 310 3.95 12.80 -0.78
CA GLY A 310 2.49 12.71 -0.64
C GLY A 310 1.74 13.85 -1.34
N GLN A 311 0.42 13.68 -1.49
CA GLN A 311 -0.44 14.59 -2.24
C GLN A 311 -0.34 16.04 -1.75
N ALA A 312 -0.24 16.26 -0.43
CA ALA A 312 -0.12 17.59 0.18
C ALA A 312 1.18 18.33 -0.18
N ASN A 313 2.23 17.61 -0.59
CA ASN A 313 3.56 18.16 -0.88
C ASN A 313 3.88 18.21 -2.40
N ARG A 314 2.91 17.88 -3.27
CA ARG A 314 3.06 18.01 -4.73
C ARG A 314 2.67 19.43 -5.18
N LYS A 315 3.37 19.94 -6.20
CA LYS A 315 3.11 21.28 -6.72
C LYS A 315 1.69 21.33 -7.28
N LYS A 316 1.00 22.43 -7.02
CA LYS A 316 -0.40 22.65 -7.44
C LYS A 316 -0.59 22.49 -8.96
N SER A 317 0.47 22.71 -9.76
CA SER A 317 0.50 22.48 -11.21
C SER A 317 0.25 21.02 -11.61
N ASP A 318 0.69 20.07 -10.79
CA ASP A 318 0.62 18.63 -11.08
C ASP A 318 -0.74 18.04 -10.64
N ILE A 319 -1.47 18.78 -9.79
CA ILE A 319 -2.78 18.39 -9.23
C ILE A 319 -3.93 18.73 -10.18
N TYR A 320 -3.79 19.75 -11.04
CA TYR A 320 -4.87 20.21 -11.93
C TYR A 320 -5.02 19.39 -13.21
N GLN A 321 -4.15 18.41 -13.48
CA GLN A 321 -4.25 17.53 -14.63
C GLN A 321 -5.03 16.25 -14.31
N LEU A 322 -6.34 16.40 -14.03
CA LEU A 322 -7.38 15.41 -14.37
C LEU A 322 -7.09 13.95 -13.94
N SER A 323 -6.34 13.74 -12.86
CA SER A 323 -5.88 12.44 -12.43
C SER A 323 -6.85 11.86 -11.42
N VAL A 324 -7.54 10.82 -11.88
CA VAL A 324 -8.24 9.86 -11.05
C VAL A 324 -7.31 9.39 -9.93
N ALA A 325 -7.76 9.51 -8.69
CA ALA A 325 -7.03 9.01 -7.53
C ALA A 325 -5.60 9.60 -7.40
N PRO A 326 -5.44 10.85 -6.93
CA PRO A 326 -4.15 11.55 -6.91
C PRO A 326 -3.06 10.83 -6.10
N GLY A 327 -3.42 9.93 -5.19
CA GLY A 327 -2.48 9.09 -4.44
C GLY A 327 -1.88 7.92 -5.24
N TRP A 328 -2.46 7.57 -6.40
CA TRP A 328 -2.08 6.41 -7.22
C TRP A 328 -1.10 6.80 -8.32
N VAL A 329 0.13 7.12 -7.94
CA VAL A 329 1.18 7.57 -8.87
C VAL A 329 2.46 6.77 -8.67
N LYS A 330 2.96 6.17 -9.76
CA LYS A 330 4.29 5.54 -9.81
C LYS A 330 5.36 6.64 -9.81
N GLY A 331 6.42 6.46 -9.04
CA GLY A 331 7.49 7.46 -8.91
C GLY A 331 7.14 8.63 -8.00
N ALA A 332 6.12 8.50 -7.15
CA ALA A 332 5.68 9.53 -6.19
C ALA A 332 6.65 9.78 -5.01
N TYR A 333 7.94 9.89 -5.30
CA TYR A 333 9.00 10.10 -4.33
C TYR A 333 10.09 10.98 -4.93
N ILE A 334 11.01 11.44 -4.08
CA ILE A 334 12.23 12.11 -4.49
C ILE A 334 13.43 11.31 -3.94
N CYS A 335 14.41 11.05 -4.79
CA CYS A 335 15.67 10.46 -4.35
C CYS A 335 16.62 11.57 -3.92
N ARG A 336 16.85 11.70 -2.61
CA ARG A 336 17.82 12.65 -2.05
C ARG A 336 19.18 11.99 -1.89
N CYS A 337 20.25 12.76 -2.07
CA CYS A 337 21.58 12.26 -1.72
C CYS A 337 21.68 12.02 -0.21
N ARG A 338 22.31 10.91 0.18
CA ARG A 338 22.65 10.65 1.58
C ARG A 338 23.67 11.68 2.08
N ILE A 339 23.72 11.84 3.39
CA ILE A 339 24.77 12.65 4.05
C ILE A 339 26.15 12.13 3.59
N GLY A 340 27.05 13.05 3.24
CA GLY A 340 28.36 12.72 2.65
C GLY A 340 28.35 12.50 1.13
N PHE A 341 27.22 12.73 0.45
CA PHE A 341 27.13 12.71 -1.01
C PHE A 341 26.45 13.97 -1.56
N TYR A 342 26.73 14.32 -2.81
CA TYR A 342 26.12 15.42 -3.54
C TYR A 342 25.76 15.02 -4.97
N SER A 343 24.85 15.76 -5.60
CA SER A 343 24.49 15.60 -7.02
C SER A 343 25.07 16.76 -7.82
N VAL A 344 25.53 16.48 -9.04
CA VAL A 344 26.11 17.50 -9.95
C VAL A 344 25.02 18.42 -10.52
N ASP A 345 23.84 17.87 -10.76
CA ASP A 345 22.68 18.58 -11.33
C ASP A 345 21.83 19.31 -10.27
N ALA A 346 22.23 19.22 -9.00
CA ALA A 346 21.63 19.93 -7.86
C ALA A 346 21.72 21.46 -7.94
N THR A 347 22.40 22.00 -8.95
CA THR A 347 22.64 23.44 -9.15
C THR A 347 21.46 24.15 -9.82
N ASN A 348 20.51 23.41 -10.42
CA ASN A 348 19.30 23.97 -11.03
C ASN A 348 18.10 23.97 -10.07
N THR A 349 18.25 24.59 -8.90
CA THR A 349 17.10 24.90 -8.04
C THR A 349 16.50 26.25 -8.44
N ILE A 350 15.47 26.22 -9.29
CA ILE A 350 14.50 27.34 -9.36
C ILE A 350 13.61 27.21 -8.12
N GLY A 351 13.92 28.00 -7.08
CA GLY A 351 13.17 28.04 -5.83
C GLY A 351 13.77 27.18 -4.72
N ASN A 352 13.47 27.53 -3.47
CA ASN A 352 14.07 27.05 -2.22
C ASN A 352 13.84 25.55 -1.88
N GLU A 353 13.66 24.66 -2.86
CA GLU A 353 13.51 23.22 -2.67
C GLU A 353 14.90 22.54 -2.66
N PRO A 354 15.20 21.69 -1.67
CA PRO A 354 16.50 21.01 -1.62
C PRO A 354 16.66 20.07 -2.82
N PRO A 355 17.85 20.01 -3.42
CA PRO A 355 18.10 19.25 -4.63
C PRO A 355 17.88 17.75 -4.42
N GLY A 356 17.19 17.11 -5.36
CA GLY A 356 16.92 15.68 -5.37
C GLY A 356 16.37 15.26 -6.71
N PHE A 357 16.49 13.99 -7.05
CA PHE A 357 16.01 13.46 -8.32
C PHE A 357 14.53 13.09 -8.22
N ASP A 358 13.73 13.57 -9.16
CA ASP A 358 12.31 13.23 -9.23
C ASP A 358 12.15 11.72 -9.49
N GLY A 359 11.35 11.05 -8.66
CA GLY A 359 11.12 9.61 -8.75
C GLY A 359 10.52 9.19 -10.09
N THR A 360 9.69 10.02 -10.72
CA THR A 360 9.13 9.73 -12.05
C THR A 360 10.22 9.60 -13.12
N LEU A 361 11.21 10.51 -13.09
CA LEU A 361 12.38 10.46 -13.98
C LEU A 361 13.28 9.27 -13.67
N VAL A 362 13.44 8.94 -12.38
CA VAL A 362 14.24 7.80 -11.93
C VAL A 362 13.63 6.48 -12.43
N GLU A 363 12.31 6.31 -12.31
CA GLU A 363 11.58 5.11 -12.80
C GLU A 363 11.68 4.97 -14.33
N ALA A 364 11.56 6.08 -15.07
CA ALA A 364 11.72 6.08 -16.52
C ALA A 364 13.14 5.69 -16.94
N ALA A 365 14.16 6.33 -16.36
CA ALA A 365 15.57 6.03 -16.64
C ALA A 365 15.95 4.60 -16.24
N TRP A 366 15.41 4.09 -15.13
CA TRP A 366 15.59 2.69 -14.72
C TRP A 366 14.99 1.72 -15.73
N THR A 367 13.80 2.03 -16.26
CA THR A 367 13.12 1.19 -17.25
C THR A 367 13.89 1.15 -18.57
N GLU A 368 14.41 2.29 -19.02
CA GLU A 368 15.27 2.37 -20.20
C GLU A 368 16.57 1.58 -20.03
N MET A 369 17.22 1.71 -18.86
CA MET A 369 18.42 0.95 -18.52
C MET A 369 18.14 -0.55 -18.53
N ARG A 370 17.05 -1.01 -17.90
CA ARG A 370 16.67 -2.43 -17.90
C ARG A 370 16.39 -2.96 -19.31
N SER A 371 15.94 -2.08 -20.20
CA SER A 371 15.69 -2.39 -21.61
C SER A 371 16.92 -2.24 -22.51
N ASN A 372 18.12 -1.99 -21.94
CA ASN A 372 19.37 -1.70 -22.66
C ASN A 372 19.24 -0.55 -23.68
N LYS A 373 18.37 0.44 -23.42
CA LYS A 373 18.17 1.61 -24.28
C LYS A 373 19.10 2.76 -23.92
N SER A 374 19.34 2.99 -22.62
CA SER A 374 20.16 4.10 -22.14
C SER A 374 20.89 3.75 -20.83
N ASP A 375 22.11 4.29 -20.65
CA ASP A 375 22.88 4.19 -19.40
C ASP A 375 22.64 5.41 -18.48
N LEU A 376 21.60 6.19 -18.74
CA LEU A 376 21.34 7.48 -18.07
C LEU A 376 21.19 7.30 -16.56
N TYR A 377 20.54 6.21 -16.14
CA TYR A 377 20.35 5.85 -14.74
C TYR A 377 21.67 5.88 -13.95
N HIS A 378 22.71 5.20 -14.44
CA HIS A 378 23.99 5.12 -13.74
C HIS A 378 24.82 6.41 -13.79
N LYS A 379 24.62 7.23 -14.82
CA LYS A 379 25.40 8.46 -15.04
C LYS A 379 24.87 9.65 -14.24
N VAL A 380 23.54 9.77 -14.12
CA VAL A 380 22.88 10.97 -13.59
C VAL A 380 22.27 10.74 -12.22
N PHE A 381 21.67 9.58 -11.97
CA PHE A 381 20.85 9.33 -10.78
C PHE A 381 21.64 8.73 -9.60
N LYS A 382 22.97 8.82 -9.63
CA LYS A 382 23.86 8.44 -8.54
C LYS A 382 24.53 9.68 -7.96
N CYS A 383 24.56 9.78 -6.64
CA CYS A 383 25.27 10.87 -5.98
C CYS A 383 26.76 10.56 -5.84
N ILE A 384 27.57 11.60 -5.86
CA ILE A 384 29.02 11.54 -5.76
C ILE A 384 29.42 11.76 -4.30
N LYS A 385 30.39 10.99 -3.81
CA LYS A 385 30.89 11.13 -2.44
C LYS A 385 31.60 12.47 -2.26
N CYS A 386 31.32 13.14 -1.15
CA CYS A 386 32.01 14.36 -0.75
C CYS A 386 33.51 14.11 -0.52
N ALA A 387 34.31 15.18 -0.60
CA ALA A 387 35.70 15.15 -0.21
C ALA A 387 35.87 14.69 1.25
N ILE A 388 37.02 14.09 1.55
CA ILE A 388 37.32 13.55 2.88
C ILE A 388 37.22 14.68 3.93
N GLY A 389 36.48 14.42 5.01
CA GLY A 389 36.26 15.37 6.10
C GLY A 389 34.98 16.23 5.98
N CYS A 390 34.25 16.14 4.86
CA CYS A 390 32.95 16.79 4.70
C CYS A 390 31.80 15.93 5.24
N VAL A 391 30.89 16.55 6.01
CA VAL A 391 29.60 15.91 6.38
C VAL A 391 28.54 16.18 5.31
N THR A 392 28.46 17.41 4.81
CA THR A 392 27.60 17.78 3.67
C THR A 392 28.43 18.60 2.69
N CYS A 393 28.16 18.46 1.40
CA CYS A 393 28.82 19.23 0.36
C CYS A 393 27.84 19.53 -0.77
N LYS A 394 28.05 20.63 -1.49
CA LYS A 394 27.28 21.00 -2.69
C LYS A 394 28.00 20.65 -3.99
N GLY A 395 29.29 20.31 -3.90
CA GLY A 395 30.19 20.14 -5.04
C GLY A 395 31.46 19.39 -4.65
N PRO A 396 32.44 19.31 -5.57
CA PRO A 396 33.72 18.63 -5.34
C PRO A 396 34.68 19.41 -4.42
N GLU A 397 34.25 20.55 -3.88
CA GLU A 397 35.09 21.44 -3.08
C GLU A 397 35.54 20.77 -1.77
N PRO A 398 36.82 20.90 -1.40
CA PRO A 398 37.33 20.31 -0.17
C PRO A 398 36.86 21.14 1.04
N CYS A 399 36.24 20.50 2.03
CA CYS A 399 35.85 21.17 3.29
C CYS A 399 37.06 21.52 4.18
N LEU A 400 38.19 20.88 3.94
CA LEU A 400 39.45 21.18 4.60
C LEU A 400 40.34 21.94 3.63
N ALA A 401 40.89 23.07 4.08
CA ALA A 401 41.90 23.80 3.31
C ALA A 401 43.03 22.83 2.95
N THR A 402 43.31 22.68 1.66
CA THR A 402 44.43 21.86 1.20
C THR A 402 45.73 22.44 1.76
N TYR A 403 46.40 21.67 2.61
CA TYR A 403 47.65 22.08 3.23
C TYR A 403 48.75 22.18 2.17
N ASN A 404 48.94 23.37 1.61
CA ASN A 404 49.98 23.61 0.63
C ASN A 404 51.32 23.78 1.36
N TRP A 405 52.06 22.68 1.51
CA TRP A 405 53.44 22.66 2.04
C TRP A 405 54.38 23.76 1.45
N PRO A 406 54.30 24.13 0.14
CA PRO A 406 55.19 25.14 -0.44
C PRO A 406 55.00 26.56 0.13
N PHE A 407 53.86 26.86 0.78
CA PHE A 407 53.64 28.18 1.39
C PHE A 407 54.45 28.37 2.66
N ARG A 408 54.81 27.29 3.38
CA ARG A 408 55.60 27.39 4.62
C ARG A 408 57.07 27.69 4.36
N GLU A 409 57.60 27.32 3.20
CA GLU A 409 59.00 27.62 2.82
C GLU A 409 59.19 29.01 2.18
N LYS A 410 58.12 29.67 1.72
CA LYS A 410 58.21 31.03 1.16
C LYS A 410 58.00 32.15 2.18
N ILE A 411 57.37 31.86 3.33
CA ILE A 411 57.18 32.84 4.42
C ILE A 411 58.52 33.34 5.02
N PRO A 412 59.57 32.51 5.17
CA PRO A 412 60.89 33.01 5.58
C PRO A 412 61.61 33.81 4.48
N LYS A 413 61.35 33.50 3.19
CA LYS A 413 62.08 34.12 2.07
C LYS A 413 61.60 35.53 1.71
N PHE A 414 60.33 35.87 1.99
CA PHE A 414 59.84 37.24 1.82
C PHE A 414 60.33 38.22 2.88
N ARG A 415 60.86 37.74 4.02
CA ARG A 415 61.37 38.60 5.10
C ARG A 415 62.79 39.14 4.86
N ILE A 416 63.49 38.68 3.83
CA ILE A 416 64.93 38.98 3.66
C ILE A 416 65.22 39.98 2.51
N LEU A 417 64.24 40.34 1.68
CA LEU A 417 64.49 41.16 0.47
C LEU A 417 64.00 42.62 0.51
N TYR A 418 63.51 43.12 1.64
CA TYR A 418 63.33 44.57 1.81
C TYR A 418 63.87 45.01 3.16
N LYS A 419 65.18 45.33 3.18
CA LYS A 419 65.71 46.28 4.14
C LYS A 419 64.99 47.62 3.90
N GLY A 420 64.03 47.95 4.76
CA GLY A 420 63.71 49.35 5.06
C GLY A 420 62.40 49.96 4.57
N ILE A 421 61.38 49.20 4.16
CA ILE A 421 60.03 49.77 3.98
C ILE A 421 58.99 48.82 4.58
N GLU A 422 58.33 49.29 5.64
CA GLU A 422 57.18 48.63 6.27
C GLU A 422 55.93 48.95 5.43
N ILE A 423 55.62 48.10 4.44
CA ILE A 423 54.31 48.12 3.78
C ILE A 423 53.45 47.06 4.45
N GLN A 424 52.48 47.52 5.23
CA GLN A 424 51.47 46.70 5.88
C GLN A 424 50.47 46.21 4.81
N LEU A 425 50.82 45.15 4.09
CA LEU A 425 49.90 44.45 3.20
C LEU A 425 48.92 43.64 4.05
N LEU A 426 47.78 44.27 4.36
CA LEU A 426 46.57 43.61 4.83
C LEU A 426 46.07 42.66 3.72
N LEU A 427 46.46 41.39 3.80
CA LEU A 427 45.80 40.32 3.07
C LEU A 427 44.41 40.11 3.68
N LYS A 428 43.42 40.76 3.08
CA LYS A 428 42.00 40.54 3.34
C LYS A 428 41.64 39.19 2.70
N PHE A 429 41.46 38.16 3.53
CA PHE A 429 40.85 36.91 3.09
C PHE A 429 39.33 37.12 3.08
N GLU A 430 38.79 37.40 1.90
CA GLU A 430 37.36 37.27 1.64
C GLU A 430 37.13 35.78 1.36
N ILE A 431 36.43 35.12 2.29
CA ILE A 431 35.91 33.76 2.11
C ILE A 431 34.54 33.97 1.47
N ASP A 432 34.42 33.65 0.19
CA ASP A 432 33.14 33.47 -0.50
C ASP A 432 32.73 32.00 -0.44
#